data_AF-A0A956ACA4-F1
#
_entry.id   AF-A0A956ACA4-F1
#
_cell.length_a   1.000
_cell.length_b   1.000
_cell.length_c   1.000
_cell.angle_alpha   90.00
_cell.angle_beta   90.00
_cell.angle_gamma   90.00
#
_symmetry.space_group_name_H-M   'P 1'
#
loop_
_entity.id
_entity.type
_entity.pdbx_description
1 polymer ?
#
loop_
_entity_poly.entity_id
_entity_poly.type
_entity_poly.pdbx_seq_one_letter_code
_entity_poly.pdbx_strand_id
1 'polypeptide(L)'
;MSKKRRRLSKERAEEKRTPNRGEDLLAWERAASAGWRWFTGPQAIERLELLRILVPLTVLGFMAARLLHADHWLGTAGYHVPDLGGDYRQPLYLAPLPVWAAWSVALTMVFSGLALSLGLFTRLASGLFAASLVYVALADRLAAFTVSKLGAVLAIALFVSPCGARFGVDAWRRIRRGGVKPTQVSGPMVRFFQIVLVAFYCCSGICKAKADWLSNGHILWSHLYDSYQTAFSYQVANLTPSWVWPWLQGITLVYEAFAPLLFALPVVRRLALGWGLLMHAMIGLMFGPVVYFSLMMCSLLLGCFLPLPWLERVLGRLPG
;
A
#
# COMPACT_ATOMS: atom_id res chain seq x y z
N MET A 1 53.65 -40.96 -12.69
CA MET A 1 53.12 -40.21 -11.52
C MET A 1 52.28 -41.14 -10.65
N SER A 2 52.67 -41.35 -9.38
CA SER A 2 52.08 -42.35 -8.46
C SER A 2 50.66 -41.99 -7.99
N LYS A 3 49.76 -43.00 -7.91
CA LYS A 3 48.39 -42.92 -7.35
C LYS A 3 48.35 -42.21 -5.99
N LYS A 4 49.42 -42.29 -5.19
CA LYS A 4 49.54 -41.65 -3.87
C LYS A 4 49.55 -40.11 -3.96
N ARG A 5 50.17 -39.52 -4.99
CA ARG A 5 50.14 -38.06 -5.22
C ARG A 5 48.75 -37.57 -5.62
N ARG A 6 47.99 -38.36 -6.38
CA ARG A 6 46.60 -38.03 -6.75
C ARG A 6 45.66 -38.08 -5.54
N ARG A 7 45.85 -39.00 -4.60
CA ARG A 7 45.02 -39.12 -3.39
C ARG A 7 45.28 -37.96 -2.42
N LEU A 8 46.54 -37.64 -2.15
CA LEU A 8 46.92 -36.49 -1.31
C LEU A 8 46.50 -35.15 -1.93
N SER A 9 46.48 -35.04 -3.26
CA SER A 9 45.95 -33.87 -3.96
C SER A 9 44.44 -33.72 -3.81
N LYS A 10 43.68 -34.83 -3.76
CA LYS A 10 42.23 -34.80 -3.54
C LYS A 10 41.89 -34.48 -2.08
N GLU A 11 42.58 -35.10 -1.13
CA GLU A 11 42.38 -34.83 0.30
C GLU A 11 42.71 -33.37 0.65
N ARG A 12 43.81 -32.80 0.13
CA ARG A 12 44.12 -31.37 0.29
C ARG A 12 43.13 -30.44 -0.43
N ALA A 13 42.47 -30.91 -1.48
CA ALA A 13 41.45 -30.13 -2.19
C ALA A 13 40.09 -30.18 -1.47
N GLU A 14 39.78 -31.28 -0.78
CA GLU A 14 38.59 -31.44 0.08
C GLU A 14 38.77 -30.71 1.42
N GLU A 15 39.96 -30.77 2.03
CA GLU A 15 40.28 -30.04 3.27
C GLU A 15 40.26 -28.51 3.06
N LYS A 16 40.60 -28.02 1.85
CA LYS A 16 40.42 -26.61 1.47
C LYS A 16 38.98 -26.21 1.16
N ARG A 17 38.04 -27.16 1.12
CA ARG A 17 36.63 -26.92 0.77
C ARG A 17 35.67 -27.01 1.94
N THR A 18 36.12 -27.30 3.16
CA THR A 18 35.26 -27.10 4.33
C THR A 18 35.02 -25.59 4.46
N PRO A 19 33.79 -25.10 4.20
CA PRO A 19 33.49 -23.68 4.33
C PRO A 19 33.87 -23.25 5.74
N ASN A 20 34.55 -22.11 5.87
CA ASN A 20 34.89 -21.57 7.18
C ASN A 20 33.59 -21.18 7.89
N ARG A 21 33.01 -22.12 8.64
CA ARG A 21 31.72 -21.95 9.33
C ARG A 21 31.69 -20.71 10.22
N GLY A 22 32.84 -20.23 10.69
CA GLY A 22 32.96 -18.98 11.45
C GLY A 22 32.73 -17.72 10.60
N GLU A 23 33.23 -17.68 9.35
CA GLU A 23 33.04 -16.54 8.45
C GLU A 23 31.57 -16.40 8.01
N ASP A 24 30.89 -17.53 7.76
CA ASP A 24 29.48 -17.56 7.38
C ASP A 24 28.58 -17.04 8.51
N LEU A 25 28.85 -17.43 9.76
CA LEU A 25 28.10 -16.93 10.93
C LEU A 25 28.30 -15.42 11.13
N LEU A 26 29.53 -14.92 11.04
CA LEU A 26 29.83 -13.49 11.14
C LEU A 26 29.21 -12.68 9.99
N ALA A 27 29.10 -13.25 8.79
CA ALA A 27 28.41 -12.61 7.67
C ALA A 27 26.90 -12.51 7.94
N TRP A 28 26.28 -13.58 8.44
CA TRP A 28 24.87 -13.59 8.79
C TRP A 28 24.52 -12.61 9.92
N GLU A 29 25.33 -12.54 10.99
CA GLU A 29 25.11 -11.58 12.09
C GLU A 29 25.22 -10.11 11.61
N ARG A 30 26.17 -9.83 10.71
CA ARG A 30 26.30 -8.50 10.08
C ARG A 30 25.09 -8.17 9.21
N ALA A 31 24.58 -9.13 8.44
CA ALA A 31 23.38 -8.96 7.63
C ALA A 31 22.12 -8.77 8.50
N ALA A 32 21.93 -9.60 9.52
CA ALA A 32 20.81 -9.52 10.45
C ALA A 32 20.80 -8.20 11.22
N SER A 33 21.96 -7.76 11.74
CA SER A 33 22.08 -6.47 12.41
C SER A 33 21.87 -5.29 11.45
N ALA A 34 22.31 -5.39 10.19
CA ALA A 34 22.01 -4.38 9.17
C ALA A 34 20.51 -4.31 8.86
N GLY A 35 19.86 -5.46 8.68
CA GLY A 35 18.41 -5.54 8.46
C GLY A 35 17.61 -4.99 9.64
N TRP A 36 17.99 -5.35 10.86
CA TRP A 36 17.35 -4.84 12.07
C TRP A 36 17.54 -3.33 12.23
N ARG A 37 18.75 -2.80 11.99
CA ARG A 37 19.01 -1.35 11.98
C ARG A 37 18.24 -0.62 10.89
N TRP A 38 18.07 -1.23 9.72
CA TRP A 38 17.25 -0.65 8.64
C TRP A 38 15.77 -0.58 9.03
N PHE A 39 15.27 -1.62 9.72
CA PHE A 39 13.88 -1.72 10.15
C PHE A 39 13.57 -0.77 11.32
N THR A 40 14.43 -0.73 12.33
CA THR A 40 14.24 0.06 13.56
C THR A 40 14.78 1.48 13.47
N GLY A 41 15.67 1.75 12.52
CA GLY A 41 16.32 3.05 12.34
C GLY A 41 15.33 4.18 12.11
N PRO A 42 15.59 5.38 12.65
CA PRO A 42 14.66 6.50 12.60
C PRO A 42 14.33 6.89 11.16
N GLN A 43 13.10 7.35 10.93
CA GLN A 43 12.60 7.77 9.62
C GLN A 43 12.03 9.19 9.69
N ALA A 44 12.14 9.93 8.59
CA ALA A 44 11.57 11.26 8.47
C ALA A 44 10.05 11.24 8.69
N ILE A 45 9.58 12.05 9.63
CA ILE A 45 8.17 12.15 10.02
C ILE A 45 7.26 12.60 8.86
N GLU A 46 7.80 13.38 7.93
CA GLU A 46 7.13 13.87 6.73
C GLU A 46 6.44 12.75 5.95
N ARG A 47 7.04 11.55 5.90
CA ARG A 47 6.48 10.39 5.21
C ARG A 47 5.15 9.96 5.83
N LEU A 48 5.13 9.89 7.15
CA LEU A 48 3.95 9.48 7.90
C LEU A 48 2.85 10.53 7.84
N GLU A 49 3.21 11.81 7.88
CA GLU A 49 2.23 12.90 7.79
C GLU A 49 1.61 13.00 6.39
N LEU A 50 2.38 12.78 5.32
CA LEU A 50 1.82 12.71 3.98
C LEU A 50 0.79 11.58 3.86
N LEU A 51 1.09 10.40 4.42
CA LEU A 51 0.16 9.28 4.46
C LEU A 51 -1.09 9.60 5.29
N ARG A 52 -0.93 10.24 6.46
CA ARG A 52 -2.05 10.70 7.29
C ARG A 52 -2.99 11.62 6.52
N ILE A 53 -2.46 12.49 5.66
CA ILE A 53 -3.26 13.42 4.87
C ILE A 53 -3.96 12.68 3.72
N LEU A 54 -3.21 11.96 2.90
CA LEU A 54 -3.69 11.46 1.61
C LEU A 54 -4.50 10.16 1.70
N VAL A 55 -4.17 9.26 2.64
CA VAL A 55 -4.85 7.96 2.76
C VAL A 55 -6.33 8.14 3.12
N PRO A 56 -6.72 8.89 4.18
CA PRO A 56 -8.12 9.05 4.52
C PRO A 56 -8.91 9.78 3.43
N LEU A 57 -8.34 10.81 2.80
CA LEU A 57 -8.99 11.49 1.67
C LEU A 57 -9.26 10.54 0.51
N THR A 58 -8.32 9.66 0.19
CA THR A 58 -8.52 8.68 -0.87
C THR A 58 -9.59 7.66 -0.52
N VAL A 59 -9.59 7.13 0.71
CA VAL A 59 -10.63 6.20 1.17
C VAL A 59 -11.99 6.87 1.18
N LEU A 60 -12.10 8.11 1.67
CA LEU A 60 -13.35 8.85 1.67
C LEU A 60 -13.83 9.15 0.26
N GLY A 61 -12.93 9.47 -0.67
CA GLY A 61 -13.25 9.59 -2.10
C GLY A 61 -13.87 8.29 -2.63
N PHE A 62 -13.23 7.15 -2.36
CA PHE A 62 -13.76 5.84 -2.74
C PHE A 62 -15.13 5.53 -2.13
N MET A 63 -15.33 5.93 -0.87
CA MET A 63 -16.57 5.71 -0.14
C MET A 63 -17.66 6.72 -0.49
N ALA A 64 -17.37 7.83 -1.17
CA ALA A 64 -18.31 8.93 -1.39
C ALA A 64 -19.64 8.48 -2.03
N ALA A 65 -19.57 7.66 -3.09
CA ALA A 65 -20.77 7.13 -3.75
C ALA A 65 -21.57 6.17 -2.84
N ARG A 66 -20.90 5.41 -1.97
CA ARG A 66 -21.56 4.51 -1.01
C ARG A 66 -22.14 5.27 0.17
N LEU A 67 -21.46 6.30 0.63
CA LEU A 67 -21.87 7.12 1.77
C LEU A 67 -23.25 7.78 1.57
N LEU A 68 -23.63 8.06 0.32
CA LEU A 68 -24.95 8.60 -0.03
C LEU A 68 -26.11 7.60 0.18
N HIS A 69 -25.80 6.31 0.32
CA HIS A 69 -26.77 5.22 0.42
C HIS A 69 -26.45 4.29 1.60
N ALA A 70 -25.96 4.84 2.71
CA ALA A 70 -25.50 4.06 3.88
C ALA A 70 -26.52 3.02 4.38
N ASP A 71 -27.81 3.37 4.32
CA ASP A 71 -28.94 2.52 4.66
C ASP A 71 -29.12 1.32 3.73
N HIS A 72 -28.73 1.42 2.46
CA HIS A 72 -28.85 0.31 1.50
C HIS A 72 -27.75 -0.74 1.66
N TRP A 73 -26.52 -0.36 2.01
CA TRP A 73 -25.41 -1.33 2.06
C TRP A 73 -24.96 -1.70 3.49
N LEU A 74 -25.26 -0.88 4.51
CA LEU A 74 -25.08 -1.25 5.93
C LEU A 74 -26.39 -1.56 6.64
N GLY A 75 -27.50 -1.00 6.16
CA GLY A 75 -28.78 -1.04 6.86
C GLY A 75 -29.69 -2.17 6.38
N THR A 76 -30.79 -2.39 7.10
CA THR A 76 -31.84 -3.37 6.75
C THR A 76 -32.59 -3.09 5.45
N ALA A 77 -32.35 -1.94 4.79
CA ALA A 77 -33.10 -1.52 3.61
C ALA A 77 -32.62 -2.16 2.30
N GLY A 78 -31.36 -2.59 2.22
CA GLY A 78 -30.82 -3.22 1.02
C GLY A 78 -30.43 -4.69 1.20
N TYR A 79 -29.76 -5.22 0.19
CA TYR A 79 -29.42 -6.63 0.11
C TYR A 79 -28.16 -6.96 0.90
N HIS A 80 -28.25 -8.01 1.73
CA HIS A 80 -27.13 -8.55 2.49
C HIS A 80 -26.91 -10.00 2.10
N VAL A 81 -25.63 -10.38 1.94
CA VAL A 81 -25.28 -11.78 1.73
C VAL A 81 -25.71 -12.56 2.97
N PRO A 82 -26.56 -13.60 2.83
CA PRO A 82 -27.02 -14.38 3.98
C PRO A 82 -25.83 -15.05 4.68
N ASP A 83 -26.03 -15.48 5.92
CA ASP A 83 -25.05 -16.33 6.56
C ASP A 83 -24.95 -17.65 5.79
N LEU A 84 -23.78 -17.91 5.19
CA LEU A 84 -23.49 -19.09 4.37
C LEU A 84 -22.88 -20.23 5.21
N GLY A 85 -22.82 -20.07 6.54
CA GLY A 85 -22.08 -20.97 7.42
C GLY A 85 -20.59 -20.64 7.46
N GLY A 86 -19.90 -21.18 8.46
CA GLY A 86 -18.54 -20.79 8.89
C GLY A 86 -17.37 -21.12 7.94
N ASP A 87 -17.49 -20.87 6.64
CA ASP A 87 -16.33 -20.87 5.74
C ASP A 87 -15.37 -19.75 6.15
N TYR A 88 -14.21 -20.14 6.67
CA TYR A 88 -13.15 -19.24 7.12
C TYR A 88 -12.61 -18.31 6.01
N ARG A 89 -12.93 -18.59 4.74
CA ARG A 89 -12.57 -17.74 3.59
C ARG A 89 -13.52 -16.55 3.42
N GLN A 90 -14.71 -16.59 4.01
CA GLN A 90 -15.70 -15.52 3.95
C GLN A 90 -15.45 -14.51 5.09
N PRO A 91 -15.72 -13.21 4.87
CA PRO A 91 -15.73 -12.22 5.95
C PRO A 91 -16.75 -12.59 7.02
N LEU A 92 -16.53 -12.13 8.26
CA LEU A 92 -17.47 -12.34 9.37
C LEU A 92 -18.89 -11.89 8.98
N TYR A 93 -19.90 -12.72 9.24
CA TYR A 93 -21.29 -12.28 9.08
C TYR A 93 -21.63 -11.26 10.16
N LEU A 94 -22.04 -10.07 9.76
CA LEU A 94 -22.56 -9.03 10.64
C LEU A 94 -24.02 -8.75 10.26
N ALA A 95 -24.90 -8.74 11.25
CA ALA A 95 -26.31 -8.43 11.01
C ALA A 95 -26.46 -6.99 10.49
N PRO A 96 -27.41 -6.74 9.56
CA PRO A 96 -27.68 -5.40 9.07
C PRO A 96 -28.06 -4.45 10.20
N LEU A 97 -27.60 -3.20 10.11
CA LEU A 97 -27.90 -2.19 11.12
C LEU A 97 -29.30 -1.60 10.92
N PRO A 98 -29.95 -1.12 12.01
CA PRO A 98 -31.05 -0.19 11.82
C PRO A 98 -30.56 1.06 11.10
N VAL A 99 -31.42 1.69 10.29
CA VAL A 99 -31.07 2.81 9.39
C VAL A 99 -30.29 3.93 10.10
N TRP A 100 -30.70 4.32 11.30
CA TRP A 100 -30.02 5.39 12.06
C TRP A 100 -28.56 5.02 12.43
N ALA A 101 -28.29 3.75 12.73
CA ALA A 101 -26.95 3.28 13.08
C ALA A 101 -26.06 3.18 11.84
N ALA A 102 -26.61 2.76 10.69
CA ALA A 102 -25.90 2.79 9.41
C ALA A 102 -25.42 4.22 9.06
N TRP A 103 -26.31 5.21 9.19
CA TRP A 103 -25.94 6.62 8.99
C TRP A 103 -24.95 7.13 10.04
N SER A 104 -25.06 6.68 11.29
CA SER A 104 -24.09 7.04 12.34
C SER A 104 -22.68 6.57 11.99
N VAL A 105 -22.52 5.31 11.54
CA VAL A 105 -21.23 4.78 11.08
C VAL A 105 -20.69 5.58 9.90
N ALA A 106 -21.53 5.88 8.91
CA ALA A 106 -21.15 6.67 7.74
C ALA A 106 -20.65 8.08 8.12
N LEU A 107 -21.39 8.78 8.97
CA LEU A 107 -21.01 10.12 9.46
C LEU A 107 -19.73 10.05 10.30
N THR A 108 -19.62 9.10 11.22
CA THR A 108 -18.39 8.89 12.00
C THR A 108 -17.20 8.68 11.08
N MET A 109 -17.31 7.84 10.05
CA MET A 109 -16.25 7.60 9.08
C MET A 109 -15.84 8.89 8.35
N VAL A 110 -16.80 9.68 7.84
CA VAL A 110 -16.52 10.94 7.14
C VAL A 110 -15.84 11.95 8.04
N PHE A 111 -16.43 12.25 9.20
CA PHE A 111 -15.89 13.27 10.09
C PHE A 111 -14.53 12.87 10.66
N SER A 112 -14.37 11.60 11.06
CA SER A 112 -13.09 11.11 11.56
C SER A 112 -12.00 11.06 10.49
N GLY A 113 -12.32 10.69 9.25
CA GLY A 113 -11.38 10.71 8.13
C GLY A 113 -10.93 12.12 7.76
N LEU A 114 -11.86 13.08 7.67
CA LEU A 114 -11.54 14.49 7.43
C LEU A 114 -10.73 15.10 8.58
N ALA A 115 -11.14 14.86 9.83
CA ALA A 115 -10.41 15.32 11.01
C ALA A 115 -9.00 14.70 11.06
N LEU A 116 -8.86 13.42 10.72
CA LEU A 116 -7.57 12.75 10.61
C LEU A 116 -6.69 13.42 9.54
N SER A 117 -7.22 13.71 8.34
CA SER A 117 -6.48 14.40 7.28
C SER A 117 -6.10 15.83 7.62
N LEU A 118 -6.90 16.53 8.43
CA LEU A 118 -6.57 17.86 8.96
C LEU A 118 -5.62 17.82 10.17
N GLY A 119 -5.45 16.65 10.79
CA GLY A 119 -4.67 16.48 12.02
C GLY A 119 -5.34 17.15 13.21
N LEU A 120 -6.67 17.00 13.31
CA LEU A 120 -7.52 17.48 14.40
C LEU A 120 -7.95 16.28 15.26
N PHE A 121 -7.64 16.31 16.56
CA PHE A 121 -7.87 15.19 17.48
C PHE A 121 -7.30 13.87 16.95
N THR A 122 -6.10 13.92 16.37
CA THR A 122 -5.54 12.90 15.47
C THR A 122 -5.62 11.48 16.02
N ARG A 123 -5.37 11.28 17.32
CA ARG A 123 -5.47 9.97 17.98
C ARG A 123 -6.89 9.41 17.97
N LEU A 124 -7.85 10.22 18.40
CA LEU A 124 -9.26 9.85 18.45
C LEU A 124 -9.81 9.68 17.03
N ALA A 125 -9.52 10.64 16.15
CA ALA A 125 -9.94 10.61 14.75
C ALA A 125 -9.41 9.37 14.01
N SER A 126 -8.13 9.03 14.15
CA SER A 126 -7.59 7.80 13.54
C SER A 126 -8.19 6.52 14.11
N GLY A 127 -8.43 6.46 15.42
CA GLY A 127 -9.10 5.31 16.04
C GLY A 127 -10.52 5.10 15.53
N LEU A 128 -11.33 6.17 15.51
CA LEU A 128 -12.71 6.14 15.01
C LEU A 128 -12.76 5.81 13.51
N PHE A 129 -11.84 6.38 12.72
CA PHE A 129 -11.77 6.11 11.29
C PHE A 129 -11.38 4.65 11.02
N ALA A 130 -10.36 4.14 11.72
CA ALA A 130 -9.94 2.74 11.61
C ALA A 130 -11.07 1.78 12.03
N ALA A 131 -11.72 2.03 13.16
CA ALA A 131 -12.83 1.20 13.64
C ALA A 131 -14.00 1.18 12.64
N SER A 132 -14.36 2.33 12.08
CA SER A 132 -15.42 2.43 11.07
C SER A 132 -15.07 1.65 9.80
N LEU A 133 -13.82 1.76 9.31
CA LEU A 133 -13.39 1.02 8.12
C LEU A 133 -13.27 -0.48 8.35
N VAL A 134 -12.82 -0.91 9.53
CA VAL A 134 -12.81 -2.34 9.90
C VAL A 134 -14.23 -2.87 9.92
N TYR A 135 -15.15 -2.15 10.56
CA TYR A 135 -16.56 -2.52 10.58
C TYR A 135 -17.12 -2.66 9.16
N VAL A 136 -16.92 -1.65 8.32
CA VAL A 136 -17.37 -1.65 6.92
C VAL A 136 -16.77 -2.80 6.12
N ALA A 137 -15.47 -3.07 6.26
CA ALA A 137 -14.79 -4.15 5.55
C ALA A 137 -15.27 -5.55 5.97
N LEU A 138 -15.83 -5.69 7.18
CA LEU A 138 -16.43 -6.93 7.66
C LEU A 138 -17.93 -7.02 7.32
N ALA A 139 -18.67 -5.92 7.43
CA ALA A 139 -20.11 -5.89 7.24
C ALA A 139 -20.51 -5.99 5.77
N ASP A 140 -19.81 -5.31 4.88
CA ASP A 140 -20.15 -5.29 3.45
C ASP A 140 -19.29 -6.27 2.65
N ARG A 141 -19.77 -7.52 2.61
CA ARG A 141 -19.15 -8.61 1.83
C ARG A 141 -19.11 -8.32 0.33
N LEU A 142 -20.05 -7.53 -0.20
CA LEU A 142 -20.16 -7.24 -1.63
C LEU A 142 -19.25 -6.09 -2.05
N ALA A 143 -19.04 -5.10 -1.18
CA ALA A 143 -18.08 -4.04 -1.38
C ALA A 143 -16.66 -4.38 -0.91
N ALA A 144 -16.34 -5.67 -0.81
CA ALA A 144 -15.02 -6.20 -0.47
C ALA A 144 -13.94 -5.96 -1.56
N PHE A 145 -13.91 -4.75 -2.12
CA PHE A 145 -12.86 -4.25 -2.99
C PHE A 145 -11.55 -4.09 -2.23
N THR A 146 -10.45 -4.17 -2.97
CA THR A 146 -9.09 -3.97 -2.44
C THR A 146 -8.96 -2.69 -1.62
N VAL A 147 -9.57 -1.58 -2.06
CA VAL A 147 -9.50 -0.29 -1.36
C VAL A 147 -10.14 -0.35 0.03
N SER A 148 -11.26 -1.05 0.20
CA SER A 148 -11.92 -1.22 1.51
C SER A 148 -11.02 -1.96 2.49
N LYS A 149 -10.43 -3.09 2.05
CA LYS A 149 -9.57 -3.93 2.89
C LYS A 149 -8.23 -3.28 3.18
N LEU A 150 -7.57 -2.76 2.15
CA LEU A 150 -6.30 -2.06 2.29
C LEU A 150 -6.49 -0.78 3.13
N GLY A 151 -7.55 -0.01 2.87
CA GLY A 151 -7.90 1.20 3.63
C GLY A 151 -8.02 0.94 5.13
N ALA A 152 -8.68 -0.14 5.55
CA ALA A 152 -8.78 -0.53 6.95
C ALA A 152 -7.39 -0.84 7.56
N VAL A 153 -6.56 -1.63 6.86
CA VAL A 153 -5.19 -1.96 7.31
C VAL A 153 -4.33 -0.69 7.46
N LEU A 154 -4.41 0.22 6.49
CA LEU A 154 -3.68 1.48 6.52
C LEU A 154 -4.17 2.42 7.63
N ALA A 155 -5.47 2.46 7.88
CA ALA A 155 -6.05 3.27 8.96
C ALA A 155 -5.62 2.76 10.34
N ILE A 156 -5.60 1.43 10.56
CA ILE A 156 -5.05 0.83 11.78
C ILE A 156 -3.58 1.21 11.94
N ALA A 157 -2.79 1.10 10.88
CA ALA A 157 -1.38 1.48 10.90
C ALA A 157 -1.17 2.97 11.25
N LEU A 158 -2.01 3.86 10.71
CA LEU A 158 -2.00 5.27 11.07
C LEU A 158 -2.37 5.48 12.55
N PHE A 159 -3.37 4.77 13.06
CA PHE A 159 -3.80 4.85 14.47
C PHE A 159 -2.68 4.44 15.45
N VAL A 160 -1.98 3.34 15.19
CA VAL A 160 -0.88 2.88 16.06
C VAL A 160 0.42 3.69 15.90
N SER A 161 0.57 4.40 14.79
CA SER A 161 1.75 5.22 14.49
C SER A 161 1.67 6.63 15.09
N PRO A 162 2.78 7.32 15.41
CA PRO A 162 2.79 8.68 15.97
C PRO A 162 2.42 9.81 14.96
N CYS A 163 1.50 9.57 14.01
CA CYS A 163 0.99 10.59 13.08
C CYS A 163 0.29 11.78 13.76
N GLY A 164 0.22 12.93 13.07
CA GLY A 164 -0.31 14.19 13.61
C GLY A 164 0.63 14.91 14.56
N ALA A 165 1.90 14.51 14.56
CA ALA A 165 2.94 15.22 15.29
C ALA A 165 3.47 16.42 14.49
N ARG A 166 3.18 16.50 13.18
CA ARG A 166 3.44 17.67 12.32
C ARG A 166 2.34 17.93 11.28
N PHE A 167 2.33 19.13 10.71
CA PHE A 167 1.49 19.54 9.57
C PHE A 167 -0.01 19.31 9.79
N GLY A 168 -0.48 19.57 11.00
CA GLY A 168 -1.87 19.41 11.40
C GLY A 168 -2.24 20.36 12.54
N VAL A 169 -3.54 20.52 12.78
CA VAL A 169 -4.08 21.46 13.79
C VAL A 169 -3.56 21.16 15.19
N ASP A 170 -3.48 19.89 15.57
CA ASP A 170 -2.98 19.46 16.88
C ASP A 170 -1.49 19.81 17.07
N ALA A 171 -0.68 19.62 16.02
CA ALA A 171 0.75 19.92 16.04
C ALA A 171 0.99 21.43 16.18
N TRP A 172 0.26 22.24 15.39
CA TRP A 172 0.31 23.69 15.46
C TRP A 172 -0.08 24.22 16.84
N ARG A 173 -1.16 23.70 17.44
CA ARG A 173 -1.58 24.04 18.82
C ARG A 173 -0.50 23.68 19.85
N ARG A 174 0.17 22.53 19.68
CA ARG A 174 1.23 22.07 20.58
C ARG A 174 2.48 22.96 20.50
N ILE A 175 2.89 23.34 19.29
CA ILE A 175 4.04 24.22 19.06
C ILE A 175 3.77 25.61 19.64
N ARG A 176 2.57 26.15 19.47
CA ARG A 176 2.16 27.43 20.11
C ARG A 176 2.22 27.40 21.64
N ARG A 177 2.15 26.22 22.26
CA ARG A 177 2.30 26.01 23.71
C ARG A 177 3.76 25.72 24.12
N GLY A 178 4.73 25.94 23.24
CA GLY A 178 6.16 25.70 23.50
C GLY A 178 6.60 24.25 23.29
N GLY A 179 5.81 23.41 22.63
CA GLY A 179 6.19 22.03 22.31
C GLY A 179 7.30 21.92 21.26
N VAL A 180 8.11 20.86 21.36
CA VAL A 180 9.17 20.55 20.38
C VAL A 180 8.57 20.02 19.08
N LYS A 181 9.18 20.39 17.94
CA LYS A 181 8.82 19.91 16.60
C LYS A 181 9.63 18.66 16.24
N PRO A 182 9.06 17.44 16.30
CA PRO A 182 9.81 16.23 15.97
C PRO A 182 10.14 16.16 14.48
N THR A 183 11.36 15.75 14.13
CA THR A 183 11.79 15.57 12.73
C THR A 183 11.82 14.10 12.31
N GLN A 184 11.78 13.19 13.28
CA GLN A 184 11.92 11.75 13.07
C GLN A 184 10.84 10.99 13.84
N VAL A 185 10.54 9.78 13.36
CA VAL A 185 9.70 8.78 14.02
C VAL A 185 10.43 7.44 14.05
N SER A 186 9.97 6.52 14.91
CA SER A 186 10.49 5.16 14.94
C SER A 186 10.34 4.47 13.58
N GLY A 187 11.39 3.79 13.13
CA GLY A 187 11.47 3.17 11.82
C GLY A 187 10.29 2.28 11.43
N PRO A 188 9.86 1.33 12.28
CA PRO A 188 8.83 0.36 11.95
C PRO A 188 7.51 0.99 11.51
N MET A 189 7.21 2.20 12.01
CA MET A 189 5.98 2.93 11.68
C MET A 189 5.91 3.32 10.20
N VAL A 190 7.04 3.69 9.59
CA VAL A 190 7.12 4.00 8.15
C VAL A 190 7.44 2.74 7.35
N ARG A 191 8.30 1.85 7.89
CA ARG A 191 8.67 0.60 7.21
C ARG A 191 7.47 -0.31 6.98
N PHE A 192 6.48 -0.33 7.87
CA PHE A 192 5.23 -1.06 7.66
C PHE A 192 4.59 -0.69 6.31
N PHE A 193 4.37 0.60 6.05
CA PHE A 193 3.76 1.07 4.79
C PHE A 193 4.62 0.73 3.56
N GLN A 194 5.95 0.86 3.68
CA GLN A 194 6.87 0.50 2.61
C GLN A 194 6.82 -0.99 2.28
N ILE A 195 6.83 -1.84 3.31
CA ILE A 195 6.79 -3.31 3.17
C ILE A 195 5.44 -3.73 2.61
N VAL A 196 4.32 -3.22 3.15
CA VAL A 196 2.97 -3.53 2.66
C VAL A 196 2.83 -3.18 1.19
N LEU A 197 3.27 -1.98 0.77
CA LEU A 197 3.18 -1.55 -0.63
C LEU A 197 3.99 -2.46 -1.56
N VAL A 198 5.23 -2.75 -1.20
CA VAL A 198 6.13 -3.60 -1.99
C VAL A 198 5.64 -5.04 -2.06
N ALA A 199 5.15 -5.58 -0.94
CA ALA A 199 4.54 -6.90 -0.88
C ALA A 199 3.28 -6.96 -1.75
N PHE A 200 2.45 -5.92 -1.71
CA PHE A 200 1.24 -5.84 -2.52
C PHE A 200 1.56 -5.90 -4.02
N TYR A 201 2.55 -5.14 -4.48
CA TYR A 201 3.03 -5.22 -5.87
C TYR A 201 3.57 -6.62 -6.21
N CYS A 202 4.44 -7.18 -5.38
CA CYS A 202 5.03 -8.50 -5.61
C CYS A 202 3.95 -9.59 -5.72
N CYS A 203 3.02 -9.63 -4.77
CA CYS A 203 1.91 -10.57 -4.78
C CYS A 203 1.02 -10.38 -6.01
N SER A 204 0.73 -9.15 -6.41
CA SER A 204 -0.01 -8.84 -7.64
C SER A 204 0.71 -9.39 -8.87
N GLY A 205 2.02 -9.16 -9.00
CA GLY A 205 2.82 -9.65 -10.13
C GLY A 205 2.86 -11.18 -10.18
N ILE A 206 3.01 -11.85 -9.04
CA ILE A 206 2.97 -13.32 -8.94
C ILE A 206 1.59 -13.85 -9.35
N CYS A 207 0.50 -13.22 -8.90
CA CYS A 207 -0.85 -13.63 -9.27
C CYS A 207 -1.10 -13.47 -10.77
N LYS A 208 -0.65 -12.36 -11.36
CA LYS A 208 -0.71 -12.13 -12.80
C LYS A 208 0.08 -13.19 -13.57
N ALA A 209 1.33 -13.46 -13.17
CA ALA A 209 2.19 -14.45 -13.80
C ALA A 209 1.59 -15.87 -13.79
N LYS A 210 0.86 -16.22 -12.73
CA LYS A 210 0.17 -17.52 -12.60
C LYS A 210 -1.14 -17.60 -13.38
N ALA A 211 -1.70 -16.46 -13.76
CA ALA A 211 -2.87 -16.36 -14.62
C ALA A 211 -2.43 -16.26 -16.09
N ASP A 212 -3.25 -15.64 -16.94
CA ASP A 212 -3.04 -15.64 -18.38
C ASP A 212 -2.06 -14.57 -18.89
N TRP A 213 -1.35 -13.85 -18.00
CA TRP A 213 -0.42 -12.79 -18.41
C TRP A 213 0.86 -13.29 -19.08
N LEU A 214 1.17 -14.58 -19.00
CA LEU A 214 2.32 -15.13 -19.73
C LEU A 214 1.90 -15.84 -21.02
N SER A 215 0.64 -16.28 -21.10
CA SER A 215 0.10 -17.03 -22.23
C SER A 215 -0.65 -16.16 -23.23
N ASN A 216 -1.18 -15.00 -22.82
CA ASN A 216 -1.97 -14.11 -23.67
C ASN A 216 -1.34 -12.71 -23.78
N GLY A 217 -0.76 -12.40 -24.94
CA GLY A 217 -0.08 -11.12 -25.19
C GLY A 217 -1.01 -9.89 -25.29
N HIS A 218 -2.33 -10.08 -25.22
CA HIS A 218 -3.32 -9.00 -25.35
C HIS A 218 -4.22 -8.88 -24.12
N ILE A 219 -3.81 -9.40 -22.96
CA ILE A 219 -4.64 -9.35 -21.73
C ILE A 219 -4.90 -7.91 -21.26
N LEU A 220 -3.91 -7.01 -21.44
CA LEU A 220 -4.10 -5.60 -21.11
C LEU A 220 -5.11 -4.94 -22.02
N TRP A 221 -5.09 -5.26 -23.31
CA TRP A 221 -6.05 -4.74 -24.28
C TRP A 221 -7.46 -5.22 -23.95
N SER A 222 -7.64 -6.51 -23.63
CA SER A 222 -8.98 -7.04 -23.30
C SER A 222 -9.55 -6.42 -22.02
N HIS A 223 -8.74 -6.12 -21.01
CA HIS A 223 -9.20 -5.40 -19.82
C HIS A 223 -9.78 -4.02 -20.15
N LEU A 224 -9.31 -3.34 -21.20
CA LEU A 224 -9.85 -2.04 -21.59
C LEU A 224 -11.24 -2.11 -22.22
N TYR A 225 -11.72 -3.30 -22.57
CA TYR A 225 -13.09 -3.54 -23.06
C TYR A 225 -14.01 -4.10 -21.98
N ASP A 226 -13.61 -4.03 -20.72
CA ASP A 226 -14.47 -4.38 -19.59
C ASP A 226 -15.47 -3.24 -19.27
N SER A 227 -16.45 -3.55 -18.42
CA SER A 227 -17.48 -2.66 -17.87
C SER A 227 -16.96 -1.38 -17.19
N TYR A 228 -15.65 -1.28 -16.93
CA TYR A 228 -14.99 -0.12 -16.32
C TYR A 228 -14.37 0.86 -17.33
N GLN A 229 -14.56 0.63 -18.63
CA GLN A 229 -14.03 1.45 -19.71
C GLN A 229 -14.45 2.93 -19.57
N THR A 230 -13.47 3.84 -19.63
CA THR A 230 -13.67 5.28 -19.83
C THR A 230 -13.51 5.68 -21.28
N ALA A 231 -13.98 6.88 -21.66
CA ALA A 231 -13.73 7.45 -22.99
C ALA A 231 -12.23 7.49 -23.33
N PHE A 232 -11.37 7.78 -22.34
CA PHE A 232 -9.92 7.76 -22.52
C PHE A 232 -9.42 6.34 -22.84
N SER A 233 -9.83 5.32 -22.07
CA SER A 233 -9.43 3.94 -22.37
C SER A 233 -9.92 3.46 -23.73
N TYR A 234 -11.12 3.86 -24.17
CA TYR A 234 -11.61 3.56 -25.51
C TYR A 234 -10.69 4.13 -26.59
N GLN A 235 -10.27 5.39 -26.46
CA GLN A 235 -9.33 5.99 -27.42
C GLN A 235 -7.98 5.29 -27.41
N VAL A 236 -7.40 5.03 -26.22
CA VAL A 236 -6.12 4.32 -26.12
C VAL A 236 -6.22 2.90 -26.69
N ALA A 237 -7.31 2.19 -26.44
CA ALA A 237 -7.54 0.83 -26.94
C ALA A 237 -7.62 0.74 -28.47
N ASN A 238 -8.14 1.78 -29.12
CA ASN A 238 -8.31 1.85 -30.57
C ASN A 238 -7.11 2.46 -31.32
N LEU A 239 -6.37 3.37 -30.68
CA LEU A 239 -5.26 4.09 -31.32
C LEU A 239 -3.90 3.42 -31.08
N THR A 240 -3.78 2.59 -30.04
CA THR A 240 -2.50 1.96 -29.70
C THR A 240 -2.24 0.73 -30.57
N PRO A 241 -1.10 0.67 -31.29
CA PRO A 241 -0.75 -0.50 -32.10
C PRO A 241 -0.71 -1.79 -31.28
N SER A 242 -1.12 -2.91 -31.88
CA SER A 242 -1.30 -4.19 -31.18
C SER A 242 -0.04 -4.71 -30.49
N TRP A 243 1.15 -4.44 -31.04
CA TRP A 243 2.44 -4.86 -30.50
C TRP A 243 2.82 -4.16 -29.18
N VAL A 244 2.20 -3.01 -28.87
CA VAL A 244 2.50 -2.26 -27.64
C VAL A 244 1.91 -2.95 -26.41
N TRP A 245 0.79 -3.66 -26.55
CA TRP A 245 0.12 -4.35 -25.44
C TRP A 245 0.98 -5.41 -24.75
N PRO A 246 1.59 -6.39 -25.45
CA PRO A 246 2.47 -7.36 -24.81
C PRO A 246 3.71 -6.70 -24.18
N TRP A 247 4.18 -5.58 -24.73
CA TRP A 247 5.30 -4.83 -24.17
C TRP A 247 4.93 -4.15 -22.83
N LEU A 248 3.81 -3.42 -22.79
CA LEU A 248 3.29 -2.82 -21.55
C LEU A 248 2.98 -3.87 -20.48
N GLN A 249 2.47 -5.02 -20.91
CA GLN A 249 2.19 -6.17 -20.06
C GLN A 249 3.47 -6.72 -19.44
N GLY A 250 4.51 -6.94 -20.25
CA GLY A 250 5.81 -7.40 -19.78
C GLY A 250 6.44 -6.43 -18.78
N ILE A 251 6.41 -5.13 -19.06
CA ILE A 251 6.97 -4.13 -18.14
C ILE A 251 6.19 -4.07 -16.83
N THR A 252 4.85 -4.11 -16.89
CA THR A 252 4.01 -4.15 -15.69
C THR A 252 4.33 -5.38 -14.84
N LEU A 253 4.50 -6.55 -15.48
CA LEU A 253 4.83 -7.78 -14.78
C LEU A 253 6.21 -7.72 -14.13
N VAL A 254 7.23 -7.21 -14.83
CA VAL A 254 8.57 -6.99 -14.28
C VAL A 254 8.52 -6.02 -13.10
N TYR A 255 7.81 -4.90 -13.26
CA TYR A 255 7.67 -3.91 -12.20
C TYR A 255 7.05 -4.51 -10.93
N GLU A 256 5.94 -5.21 -11.08
CA GLU A 256 5.20 -5.77 -9.95
C GLU A 256 5.95 -6.93 -9.30
N ALA A 257 6.38 -7.94 -10.08
CA ALA A 257 7.04 -9.13 -9.55
C ALA A 257 8.42 -8.84 -8.94
N PHE A 258 9.14 -7.85 -9.47
CA PHE A 258 10.45 -7.44 -8.94
C PHE A 258 10.39 -6.19 -8.06
N ALA A 259 9.20 -5.74 -7.64
CA ALA A 259 9.05 -4.60 -6.73
C ALA A 259 9.99 -4.66 -5.50
N PRO A 260 10.20 -5.82 -4.83
CA PRO A 260 11.15 -5.90 -3.71
C PRO A 260 12.56 -5.47 -4.09
N LEU A 261 13.07 -5.92 -5.24
CA LEU A 261 14.40 -5.56 -5.73
C LEU A 261 14.45 -4.10 -6.17
N LEU A 262 13.46 -3.66 -6.93
CA LEU A 262 13.37 -2.30 -7.47
C LEU A 262 13.31 -1.23 -6.38
N PHE A 263 12.60 -1.50 -5.28
CA PHE A 263 12.53 -0.58 -4.14
C PHE A 263 13.65 -0.77 -3.11
N ALA A 264 14.25 -1.96 -3.00
CA ALA A 264 15.42 -2.16 -2.15
C ALA A 264 16.65 -1.39 -2.66
N LEU A 265 16.90 -1.41 -3.97
CA LEU A 265 18.08 -0.81 -4.58
C LEU A 265 17.91 0.72 -4.75
N PRO A 266 18.77 1.55 -4.12
CA PRO A 266 18.61 3.01 -4.15
C PRO A 266 18.76 3.62 -5.55
N VAL A 267 19.55 2.98 -6.43
CA VAL A 267 19.83 3.44 -7.79
C VAL A 267 18.55 3.40 -8.66
N VAL A 268 17.83 2.29 -8.63
CA VAL A 268 16.63 2.08 -9.47
C VAL A 268 15.34 2.52 -8.80
N ARG A 269 15.34 2.75 -7.48
CA ARG A 269 14.14 3.16 -6.72
C ARG A 269 13.43 4.40 -7.28
N ARG A 270 14.18 5.41 -7.74
CA ARG A 270 13.59 6.64 -8.30
C ARG A 270 12.86 6.36 -9.61
N LEU A 271 13.45 5.53 -10.46
CA LEU A 271 12.81 5.06 -11.69
C LEU A 271 11.56 4.23 -11.38
N ALA A 272 11.64 3.33 -10.40
CA ALA A 272 10.52 2.53 -9.93
C ALA A 272 9.37 3.39 -9.36
N LEU A 273 9.69 4.45 -8.63
CA LEU A 273 8.69 5.42 -8.17
C LEU A 273 8.01 6.13 -9.35
N GLY A 274 8.79 6.67 -10.30
CA GLY A 274 8.25 7.36 -11.46
C GLY A 274 7.36 6.46 -12.31
N TRP A 275 7.81 5.22 -12.56
CA TRP A 275 7.02 4.23 -13.29
C TRP A 275 5.74 3.84 -12.54
N GLY A 276 5.81 3.59 -11.23
CA GLY A 276 4.63 3.26 -10.42
C GLY A 276 3.57 4.37 -10.45
N LEU A 277 4.00 5.63 -10.35
CA LEU A 277 3.10 6.79 -10.43
C LEU A 277 2.46 6.90 -11.83
N LEU A 278 3.25 6.73 -12.89
CA LEU A 278 2.74 6.74 -14.26
C LEU A 278 1.73 5.60 -14.49
N MET A 279 2.07 4.38 -14.07
CA MET A 279 1.21 3.21 -14.18
C MET A 279 -0.13 3.43 -13.48
N HIS A 280 -0.12 3.91 -12.23
CA HIS A 280 -1.37 4.16 -11.51
C HIS A 280 -2.15 5.35 -12.06
N ALA A 281 -1.49 6.41 -12.52
CA ALA A 281 -2.18 7.50 -13.22
C ALA A 281 -2.92 6.97 -14.46
N MET A 282 -2.26 6.15 -15.28
CA MET A 282 -2.88 5.53 -16.44
C MET A 282 -4.04 4.60 -16.05
N ILE A 283 -3.87 3.72 -15.06
CA ILE A 283 -4.96 2.86 -14.56
C ILE A 283 -6.15 3.71 -14.11
N GLY A 284 -5.91 4.80 -13.37
CA GLY A 284 -6.98 5.67 -12.88
C GLY A 284 -7.73 6.41 -13.98
N LEU A 285 -7.04 6.78 -15.07
CA LEU A 285 -7.66 7.39 -16.25
C LEU A 285 -8.45 6.37 -17.09
N MET A 286 -7.98 5.13 -17.15
CA MET A 286 -8.54 4.09 -18.01
C MET A 286 -9.72 3.35 -17.37
N PHE A 287 -9.74 3.23 -16.04
CA PHE A 287 -10.72 2.43 -15.32
C PHE A 287 -11.46 3.29 -14.28
N GLY A 288 -12.68 3.72 -14.62
CA GLY A 288 -13.42 4.74 -13.87
C GLY A 288 -13.51 4.47 -12.36
N PRO A 289 -14.10 3.35 -11.92
CA PRO A 289 -14.19 3.03 -10.48
C PRO A 289 -12.84 2.73 -9.80
N VAL A 290 -11.80 2.43 -10.58
CA VAL A 290 -10.46 2.08 -10.07
C VAL A 290 -9.62 3.34 -9.80
N VAL A 291 -10.10 4.54 -10.15
CA VAL A 291 -9.41 5.82 -9.89
C VAL A 291 -8.98 5.96 -8.43
N TYR A 292 -9.82 5.55 -7.47
CA TYR A 292 -9.47 5.67 -6.06
C TYR A 292 -8.43 4.64 -5.60
N PHE A 293 -8.43 3.45 -6.19
CA PHE A 293 -7.33 2.50 -5.98
C PHE A 293 -6.01 3.10 -6.47
N SER A 294 -6.02 3.69 -7.67
CA SER A 294 -4.84 4.37 -8.21
C SER A 294 -4.37 5.54 -7.34
N LEU A 295 -5.29 6.38 -6.85
CA LEU A 295 -4.95 7.46 -5.92
C LEU A 295 -4.35 6.91 -4.62
N MET A 296 -4.82 5.75 -4.14
CA MET A 296 -4.33 5.15 -2.90
C MET A 296 -2.89 4.67 -3.10
N MET A 297 -2.65 3.97 -4.20
CA MET A 297 -1.32 3.48 -4.54
C MET A 297 -0.34 4.62 -4.81
N CYS A 298 -0.77 5.70 -5.49
CA CYS A 298 0.02 6.91 -5.64
C CYS A 298 0.35 7.56 -4.29
N SER A 299 -0.62 7.64 -3.37
CA SER A 299 -0.42 8.18 -2.02
C SER A 299 0.62 7.37 -1.24
N LEU A 300 0.54 6.04 -1.32
CA LEU A 300 1.52 5.13 -0.73
C LEU A 300 2.90 5.30 -1.36
N LEU A 301 3.00 5.32 -2.69
CA LEU A 301 4.26 5.52 -3.40
C LEU A 301 4.95 6.83 -3.00
N LEU A 302 4.20 7.93 -2.93
CA LEU A 302 4.73 9.24 -2.53
C LEU A 302 5.14 9.23 -1.04
N GLY A 303 4.29 8.78 -0.13
CA GLY A 303 4.61 8.71 1.29
C GLY A 303 5.83 7.82 1.58
N CYS A 304 5.88 6.65 0.95
CA CYS A 304 6.90 5.64 1.20
C CYS A 304 8.24 5.94 0.55
N PHE A 305 8.25 6.48 -0.68
CA PHE A 305 9.46 6.47 -1.52
C PHE A 305 9.83 7.80 -2.17
N LEU A 306 9.03 8.88 -2.02
CA LEU A 306 9.42 10.20 -2.53
C LEU A 306 10.76 10.65 -1.89
N PRO A 307 11.70 11.24 -2.65
CA PRO A 307 12.92 11.80 -2.09
C PRO A 307 12.61 12.85 -1.02
N LEU A 308 13.32 12.80 0.12
CA LEU A 308 13.07 13.70 1.24
C LEU A 308 13.14 15.18 0.88
N PRO A 309 14.10 15.67 0.07
CA PRO A 309 14.16 17.09 -0.28
C PRO A 309 12.89 17.59 -1.00
N TRP A 310 12.21 16.71 -1.75
CA TRP A 310 10.97 17.06 -2.43
C TRP A 310 9.80 17.06 -1.45
N LEU A 311 9.77 16.07 -0.57
CA LEU A 311 8.75 15.97 0.47
C LEU A 311 8.82 17.15 1.45
N GLU A 312 10.02 17.54 1.88
CA GLU A 312 10.28 18.72 2.70
C GLU A 312 9.88 20.01 1.98
N ARG A 313 10.12 20.12 0.66
CA ARG A 313 9.70 21.28 -0.12
C ARG A 313 8.18 21.40 -0.23
N VAL A 314 7.48 20.28 -0.41
CA VAL A 314 6.01 20.25 -0.51
C VAL A 314 5.37 20.54 0.85
N LEU A 315 5.78 19.81 1.90
CA LEU A 315 5.17 19.94 3.23
C LEU A 315 5.70 21.14 4.01
N GLY A 316 6.93 21.59 3.77
CA GLY A 316 7.53 22.75 4.45
C GLY A 316 6.82 24.08 4.17
N ARG A 317 5.94 24.12 3.16
CA ARG A 317 5.05 25.26 2.88
C ARG A 317 3.80 25.27 3.75
N LEU A 318 3.44 24.15 4.37
CA LEU A 318 2.30 24.08 5.28
C LEU A 318 2.68 24.74 6.61
N PRO A 319 1.72 25.42 7.28
CA PRO A 319 1.97 25.99 8.60
C PRO A 319 2.48 24.89 9.55
N GLY A 320 3.63 25.18 10.15
CA GLY A 320 4.38 24.29 11.02
C GLY A 320 3.70 24.04 12.36
#